data_AF-A0A2Z6ZWM8-F1
#
_entry.id   AF-A0A2Z6ZWM8-F1
#
_cell.length_a   1.000
_cell.length_b   1.000
_cell.length_c   1.000
_cell.angle_alpha   90.00
_cell.angle_beta   90.00
_cell.angle_gamma   90.00
#
_symmetry.space_group_name_H-M   'P 1'
#
loop_
_entity.id
_entity.type
_entity.pdbx_description
1 polymer ?
#
loop_
_entity_poly.entity_id
_entity_poly.type
_entity_poly.pdbx_seq_one_letter_code
_entity_poly.pdbx_strand_id
1 'polypeptide(L)'
;MASSFYNNSQHVDFDSVLAMDDQGMVSIFQALMASGLAGFLGCPAVIYETALIDFFENASIRDGVIISTVGGQLVEISEEWFAESFELPADGLGDLSEIPKDVIFDAKSIVSLSAISVKAGSFNSITIEKFSLVTVIVCGVRMNWAKILFNTLKKMVSPGTKQAKGFAIQISLLLENIPNLELGESSAFPAYKILSDKTVHRIVSLYDR
;
A
#
# COMPACT_ATOMS: atom_id res chain seq x y z
N MET A 1 19.50 4.15 -11.60
CA MET A 1 19.16 2.91 -10.86
C MET A 1 18.12 3.16 -9.77
N ALA A 2 18.13 4.33 -9.11
CA ALA A 2 17.11 4.86 -8.18
C ALA A 2 15.63 4.65 -8.52
N SER A 3 15.24 4.90 -9.78
CA SER A 3 13.83 5.04 -10.14
C SER A 3 13.01 3.74 -10.08
N SER A 4 13.65 2.57 -9.98
CA SER A 4 12.94 1.29 -9.96
C SER A 4 12.23 1.03 -8.63
N PHE A 5 12.81 1.45 -7.50
CA PHE A 5 12.28 1.14 -6.16
C PHE A 5 10.94 1.80 -5.87
N TYR A 6 10.69 2.99 -6.44
CA TYR A 6 9.47 3.75 -6.20
C TYR A 6 8.65 3.98 -7.46
N ASN A 7 8.91 3.22 -8.54
CA ASN A 7 8.11 3.36 -9.76
C ASN A 7 6.64 2.97 -9.55
N ASN A 8 6.43 1.98 -8.67
CA ASN A 8 5.12 1.42 -8.36
C ASN A 8 4.64 1.77 -6.94
N SER A 9 5.31 2.70 -6.24
CA SER A 9 4.88 3.12 -4.91
C SER A 9 3.60 3.93 -5.01
N GLN A 10 2.66 3.64 -4.11
CA GLN A 10 1.40 4.34 -3.97
C GLN A 10 1.38 5.03 -2.60
N HIS A 11 1.01 6.30 -2.60
CA HIS A 11 0.83 7.13 -1.41
C HIS A 11 -0.41 7.98 -1.59
N VAL A 12 -1.20 8.14 -0.53
CA VAL A 12 -2.47 8.86 -0.54
C VAL A 12 -2.37 10.03 0.41
N ASP A 13 -2.62 11.22 -0.12
CA ASP A 13 -2.82 12.43 0.70
C ASP A 13 -4.28 12.45 1.13
N PHE A 14 -4.57 11.86 2.30
CA PHE A 14 -5.93 11.74 2.83
C PHE A 14 -6.59 13.10 3.07
N ASP A 15 -5.84 14.11 3.51
CA ASP A 15 -6.37 15.45 3.73
C ASP A 15 -6.85 16.06 2.41
N SER A 16 -6.07 15.89 1.33
CA SER A 16 -6.45 16.37 0.00
C SER A 16 -7.63 15.59 -0.59
N VAL A 17 -7.63 14.25 -0.56
CA VAL A 17 -8.70 13.46 -1.22
C VAL A 17 -10.03 13.50 -0.46
N LEU A 18 -10.04 13.78 0.84
CA LEU A 18 -11.27 13.95 1.63
C LEU A 18 -11.89 15.34 1.50
N ALA A 19 -11.13 16.33 1.04
CA ALA A 19 -11.61 17.69 0.79
C ALA A 19 -12.21 17.89 -0.62
N MET A 20 -12.30 16.83 -1.41
CA MET A 20 -12.81 16.87 -2.79
C MET A 20 -14.33 17.06 -2.86
N ASP A 21 -14.81 17.66 -3.95
CA ASP A 21 -16.26 17.86 -4.19
C ASP A 21 -16.99 16.56 -4.60
N ASP A 22 -16.26 15.58 -5.14
CA ASP A 22 -16.84 14.30 -5.58
C ASP A 22 -17.13 13.40 -4.37
N GLN A 23 -18.36 13.48 -3.88
CA GLN A 23 -18.81 12.72 -2.71
C GLN A 23 -18.68 11.20 -2.89
N GLY A 24 -18.82 10.69 -4.12
CA GLY A 24 -18.65 9.27 -4.42
C GLY A 24 -17.21 8.82 -4.20
N MET A 25 -16.25 9.59 -4.70
CA MET A 25 -14.82 9.36 -4.48
C MET A 25 -14.43 9.54 -3.01
N VAL A 26 -14.94 10.58 -2.34
CA VAL A 26 -14.70 10.80 -0.90
C VAL A 26 -15.14 9.58 -0.08
N SER A 27 -16.30 9.00 -0.38
CA SER A 27 -16.77 7.78 0.31
C SER A 27 -15.85 6.57 0.13
N ILE A 28 -15.16 6.44 -1.02
CA ILE A 28 -14.17 5.37 -1.23
C ILE A 28 -12.96 5.58 -0.31
N PHE A 29 -12.45 6.81 -0.18
CA PHE A 29 -11.33 7.12 0.70
C PHE A 29 -11.70 7.00 2.18
N GLN A 30 -12.93 7.36 2.55
CA GLN A 30 -13.46 7.12 3.90
C GLN A 30 -13.54 5.63 4.22
N ALA A 31 -14.01 4.79 3.27
CA ALA A 31 -14.02 3.34 3.44
C ALA A 31 -12.59 2.77 3.56
N LEU A 32 -11.63 3.32 2.80
CA LEU A 32 -10.22 2.95 2.89
C LEU A 32 -9.64 3.29 4.28
N MET A 33 -9.97 4.45 4.85
CA MET A 33 -9.58 4.79 6.22
C MET A 33 -10.24 3.85 7.25
N ALA A 34 -11.54 3.60 7.11
CA ALA A 34 -12.28 2.70 7.99
C ALA A 34 -11.75 1.26 7.94
N SER A 35 -11.13 0.86 6.82
CA SER A 35 -10.45 -0.43 6.69
C SER A 35 -9.14 -0.53 7.47
N GLY A 36 -8.63 0.57 8.06
CA GLY A 36 -7.38 0.59 8.82
C GLY A 36 -6.12 0.72 7.96
N LEU A 37 -6.25 1.10 6.68
CA LEU A 37 -5.11 1.27 5.76
C LEU A 37 -4.55 2.70 5.72
N ALA A 38 -5.13 3.63 6.49
CA ALA A 38 -4.75 5.03 6.48
C ALA A 38 -3.27 5.25 6.87
N GLY A 39 -2.82 4.65 7.98
CA GLY A 39 -1.44 4.77 8.45
C GLY A 39 -0.43 4.22 7.44
N PHE A 40 -0.77 3.12 6.78
CA PHE A 40 0.10 2.49 5.78
C PHE A 40 0.19 3.27 4.45
N LEU A 41 -0.93 3.79 3.94
CA LEU A 41 -0.97 4.49 2.65
C LEU A 41 -0.72 6.00 2.74
N GLY A 42 -0.97 6.59 3.90
CA GLY A 42 -0.79 8.01 4.20
C GLY A 42 0.49 8.33 4.98
N CYS A 43 1.39 7.36 5.18
CA CYS A 43 2.66 7.57 5.86
C CYS A 43 3.53 8.66 5.19
N PRO A 44 4.35 9.41 5.94
CA PRO A 44 5.23 10.43 5.38
C PRO A 44 6.01 9.96 4.15
N ALA A 45 5.88 10.69 3.04
CA ALA A 45 6.41 10.30 1.74
C ALA A 45 7.91 10.65 1.57
N VAL A 46 8.75 10.07 2.42
CA VAL A 46 10.22 10.22 2.42
C VAL A 46 10.87 8.91 1.94
N ILE A 47 11.91 9.01 1.13
CA ILE A 47 12.67 7.86 0.62
C ILE A 47 14.14 7.98 1.00
N TYR A 48 14.66 6.93 1.66
CA TYR A 48 16.09 6.75 1.94
C TYR A 48 16.67 5.70 0.98
N GLU A 49 17.12 6.13 -0.20
CA GLU A 49 17.48 5.20 -1.28
C GLU A 49 18.63 4.27 -0.89
N THR A 50 19.70 4.81 -0.29
CA THR A 50 20.86 4.03 0.16
C THR A 50 20.44 2.96 1.16
N ALA A 51 19.61 3.34 2.14
CA ALA A 51 19.10 2.41 3.15
C ALA A 51 18.22 1.31 2.53
N LEU A 52 17.38 1.64 1.54
CA LEU A 52 16.55 0.66 0.85
C LEU A 52 17.39 -0.34 0.05
N ILE A 53 18.45 0.13 -0.61
CA ILE A 53 19.37 -0.74 -1.35
C ILE A 53 20.01 -1.75 -0.39
N ASP A 54 20.63 -1.26 0.68
CA ASP A 54 21.24 -2.11 1.72
C ASP A 54 20.22 -3.09 2.29
N PHE A 55 19.01 -2.60 2.60
CA PHE A 55 17.94 -3.41 3.16
C PHE A 55 17.61 -4.58 2.25
N PHE A 56 17.35 -4.36 0.96
CA PHE A 56 16.97 -5.45 0.05
C PHE A 56 18.15 -6.37 -0.27
N GLU A 57 19.36 -5.83 -0.41
CA GLU A 57 20.56 -6.62 -0.68
C GLU A 57 20.82 -7.63 0.45
N ASN A 58 20.69 -7.19 1.69
CA ASN A 58 21.01 -7.99 2.88
C ASN A 58 19.81 -8.73 3.47
N ALA A 59 18.57 -8.40 3.06
CA ALA A 59 17.39 -8.99 3.67
C ALA A 59 17.31 -10.50 3.46
N SER A 60 16.86 -11.17 4.51
CA SER A 60 16.52 -12.59 4.58
C SER A 60 15.34 -12.79 5.53
N ILE A 61 14.71 -13.96 5.47
CA ILE A 61 13.62 -14.32 6.38
C ILE A 61 14.15 -15.40 7.33
N ARG A 62 13.99 -15.20 8.63
CA ARG A 62 14.30 -16.19 9.66
C ARG A 62 13.15 -16.25 10.65
N ASP A 63 12.63 -17.45 10.90
CA ASP A 63 11.53 -17.69 11.85
C ASP A 63 10.31 -16.77 11.65
N GLY A 64 10.02 -16.41 10.40
CA GLY A 64 8.91 -15.53 10.05
C GLY A 64 9.19 -14.03 10.18
N VAL A 65 10.35 -13.64 10.72
CA VAL A 65 10.84 -12.26 10.84
C VAL A 65 11.72 -11.91 9.64
N ILE A 66 11.66 -10.66 9.18
CA ILE A 66 12.57 -10.14 8.17
C ILE A 66 13.80 -9.58 8.86
N ILE A 67 14.97 -10.08 8.50
CA ILE A 67 16.25 -9.65 9.05
C ILE A 67 17.09 -9.08 7.92
N SER A 68 17.66 -7.91 8.12
CA SER A 68 18.58 -7.27 7.18
C SER A 68 19.72 -6.54 7.89
N THR A 69 20.70 -6.07 7.12
CA THR A 69 21.76 -5.20 7.58
C THR A 69 21.68 -3.90 6.78
N VAL A 70 21.57 -2.76 7.46
CA VAL A 70 21.48 -1.42 6.86
C VAL A 70 22.50 -0.53 7.55
N GLY A 71 23.39 0.13 6.80
CA GLY A 71 24.44 0.96 7.41
C GLY A 71 25.34 0.20 8.41
N GLY A 72 25.50 -1.11 8.23
CA GLY A 72 26.25 -1.98 9.15
C GLY A 72 25.51 -2.37 10.44
N GLN A 73 24.28 -1.90 10.65
CA GLN A 73 23.45 -2.25 11.80
C GLN A 73 22.42 -3.33 11.44
N LEU A 74 22.16 -4.23 12.39
CA LEU A 74 21.14 -5.27 12.24
C LEU A 74 19.75 -4.64 12.36
N VAL A 75 18.89 -4.97 11.40
CA VAL A 75 17.48 -4.57 11.33
C VAL A 75 16.61 -5.82 11.41
N GLU A 76 15.65 -5.81 12.32
CA GLU A 76 14.66 -6.87 12.47
C GLU A 76 13.26 -6.29 12.34
N ILE A 77 12.46 -6.86 11.43
CA ILE A 77 11.08 -6.44 11.19
C ILE A 77 10.16 -7.64 11.42
N SER A 78 9.44 -7.63 12.56
CA SER A 78 8.40 -8.60 12.88
C SER A 78 7.03 -8.16 12.33
N GLU A 79 6.09 -9.10 12.23
CA GLU A 79 4.70 -8.79 11.85
C GLU A 79 4.05 -7.84 12.86
N GLU A 80 4.32 -8.05 14.15
CA GLU A 80 3.78 -7.24 15.26
C GLU A 80 4.27 -5.80 15.17
N TRP A 81 5.59 -5.58 15.05
CA TRP A 81 6.15 -4.24 14.94
C TRP A 81 5.73 -3.54 13.65
N PHE A 82 5.62 -4.29 12.54
CA PHE A 82 5.09 -3.77 11.29
C PHE A 82 3.62 -3.33 11.43
N ALA A 83 2.79 -4.13 12.09
CA ALA A 83 1.38 -3.80 12.32
C ALA A 83 1.23 -2.56 13.19
N GLU A 84 1.97 -2.48 14.29
CA GLU A 84 1.96 -1.34 15.21
C GLU A 84 2.42 -0.05 14.53
N SER A 85 3.50 -0.12 13.74
CA SER A 85 4.06 1.05 13.05
C SER A 85 3.09 1.74 12.09
N PHE A 86 2.12 0.99 11.55
CA PHE A 86 1.14 1.48 10.59
C PHE A 86 -0.30 1.43 11.09
N GLU A 87 -0.50 1.10 12.37
CA GLU A 87 -1.82 0.93 13.01
C GLU A 87 -2.74 -0.04 12.24
N LEU A 88 -2.16 -1.10 11.70
CA LEU A 88 -2.89 -2.06 10.86
C LEU A 88 -3.76 -2.99 11.70
N PRO A 89 -5.00 -3.29 11.26
CA PRO A 89 -5.82 -4.28 11.91
C PRO A 89 -5.20 -5.68 11.74
N ALA A 90 -5.14 -6.40 12.86
CA ALA A 90 -4.66 -7.77 12.94
C ALA A 90 -5.80 -8.80 13.08
N ASP A 91 -7.06 -8.36 13.13
CA ASP A 91 -8.25 -9.20 13.15
C ASP A 91 -8.87 -9.35 11.75
N GLY A 92 -9.74 -10.34 11.55
CA GLY A 92 -10.41 -10.60 10.27
C GLY A 92 -9.70 -11.62 9.37
N LEU A 93 -10.04 -11.62 8.08
CA LEU A 93 -9.54 -12.60 7.11
C LEU A 93 -8.07 -12.35 6.77
N GLY A 94 -7.25 -13.40 6.84
CA GLY A 94 -5.80 -13.31 6.63
C GLY A 94 -5.36 -13.56 5.19
N ASP A 95 -6.28 -13.97 4.33
CA ASP A 95 -6.04 -14.28 2.93
C ASP A 95 -7.20 -13.78 2.05
N LEU A 96 -6.87 -13.20 0.90
CA LEU A 96 -7.88 -12.72 -0.06
C LEU A 96 -8.70 -13.87 -0.66
N SER A 97 -8.20 -15.10 -0.65
CA SER A 97 -8.92 -16.29 -1.10
C SER A 97 -10.00 -16.76 -0.12
N GLU A 98 -9.97 -16.30 1.14
CA GLU A 98 -10.98 -16.61 2.16
C GLU A 98 -12.24 -15.73 2.02
N ILE A 99 -12.21 -14.70 1.16
CA ILE A 99 -13.35 -13.81 0.95
C ILE A 99 -14.51 -14.62 0.35
N PRO A 100 -15.71 -14.59 0.97
CA PRO A 100 -16.87 -15.30 0.44
C PRO A 100 -17.24 -14.85 -0.98
N LYS A 101 -17.53 -15.81 -1.86
CA LYS A 101 -17.78 -15.54 -3.30
C LYS A 101 -19.03 -14.71 -3.54
N ASP A 102 -20.02 -14.82 -2.67
CA ASP A 102 -21.24 -14.02 -2.61
C ASP A 102 -20.93 -12.55 -2.33
N VAL A 103 -20.03 -12.26 -1.38
CA VAL A 103 -19.55 -10.88 -1.13
C VAL A 103 -18.83 -10.30 -2.35
N ILE A 104 -18.03 -11.12 -3.05
CA ILE A 104 -17.38 -10.69 -4.30
C ILE A 104 -18.41 -10.36 -5.39
N PHE A 105 -19.51 -11.11 -5.44
CA PHE A 105 -20.58 -10.89 -6.42
C PHE A 105 -21.41 -9.64 -6.10
N ASP A 106 -21.78 -9.45 -4.84
CA ASP A 106 -22.52 -8.26 -4.38
C ASP A 106 -21.67 -7.01 -4.57
N ALA A 107 -20.37 -7.07 -4.29
CA ALA A 107 -19.45 -5.98 -4.55
C ALA A 107 -19.30 -5.66 -6.03
N LYS A 108 -19.26 -6.66 -6.91
CA LYS A 108 -19.31 -6.44 -8.36
C LYS A 108 -20.56 -5.67 -8.76
N SER A 109 -21.69 -5.97 -8.16
CA SER A 109 -22.95 -5.25 -8.37
C SER A 109 -22.89 -3.83 -7.80
N ILE A 110 -22.42 -3.65 -6.55
CA ILE A 110 -22.34 -2.36 -5.85
C ILE A 110 -21.34 -1.41 -6.52
N VAL A 111 -20.12 -1.88 -6.84
CA VAL A 111 -19.10 -1.07 -7.54
C VAL A 111 -19.58 -0.65 -8.93
N SER A 112 -20.42 -1.48 -9.58
CA SER A 112 -21.08 -1.12 -10.84
C SER A 112 -22.21 -0.09 -10.65
N LEU A 113 -22.83 -0.03 -9.48
CA LEU A 113 -23.93 0.88 -9.12
C LEU A 113 -23.44 2.22 -8.51
N SER A 114 -22.32 2.22 -7.80
CA SER A 114 -21.83 3.31 -6.95
C SER A 114 -20.91 4.31 -7.67
N ALA A 115 -21.11 4.57 -8.96
CA ALA A 115 -20.42 5.64 -9.71
C ALA A 115 -18.97 5.40 -10.17
N ILE A 116 -18.54 4.15 -10.45
CA ILE A 116 -17.50 3.96 -11.47
C ILE A 116 -18.19 3.88 -12.84
N SER A 117 -18.74 5.00 -13.32
CA SER A 117 -19.18 5.15 -14.72
C SER A 117 -17.98 5.37 -15.66
N VAL A 118 -16.84 4.74 -15.36
CA VAL A 118 -15.82 4.54 -16.39
C VAL A 118 -16.42 3.49 -17.32
N LYS A 119 -16.84 3.92 -18.51
CA LYS A 119 -17.39 3.11 -19.62
C LYS A 119 -16.94 1.64 -19.51
N ALA A 120 -17.92 0.75 -19.62
CA ALA A 120 -17.83 -0.72 -19.53
C ALA A 120 -16.77 -1.42 -20.44
N GLY A 121 -15.85 -0.68 -21.07
CA GLY A 121 -14.68 -1.18 -21.80
C GLY A 121 -13.32 -1.05 -21.08
N SER A 122 -13.22 -0.42 -19.90
CA SER A 122 -11.92 -0.19 -19.22
C SER A 122 -11.53 -1.23 -18.16
N PHE A 123 -12.41 -2.17 -17.80
CA PHE A 123 -12.16 -3.11 -16.70
C PHE A 123 -11.17 -4.24 -17.03
N ASN A 124 -10.74 -4.39 -18.29
CA ASN A 124 -9.91 -5.52 -18.70
C ASN A 124 -8.48 -5.52 -18.12
N SER A 125 -7.99 -4.43 -17.52
CA SER A 125 -6.61 -4.35 -16.99
C SER A 125 -6.49 -4.23 -15.48
N ILE A 126 -7.60 -4.06 -14.74
CA ILE A 126 -7.59 -4.13 -13.28
C ILE A 126 -7.63 -5.62 -12.95
N THR A 127 -6.46 -6.22 -12.70
CA THR A 127 -6.34 -7.63 -12.32
C THR A 127 -7.34 -7.96 -11.22
N ILE A 128 -7.95 -9.14 -11.26
CA ILE A 128 -9.00 -9.59 -10.32
C ILE A 128 -8.64 -9.27 -8.85
N GLU A 129 -7.36 -9.34 -8.48
CA GLU A 129 -6.83 -8.96 -7.17
C GLU A 129 -7.08 -7.50 -6.78
N LYS A 130 -6.90 -6.55 -7.71
CA LYS A 130 -7.16 -5.12 -7.49
C LYS A 130 -8.67 -4.85 -7.32
N PHE A 131 -9.49 -5.61 -8.04
CA PHE A 131 -10.95 -5.55 -7.91
C PHE A 131 -11.43 -6.13 -6.56
N SER A 132 -10.82 -7.23 -6.11
CA SER A 132 -11.10 -7.83 -4.80
C SER A 132 -10.74 -6.89 -3.64
N LEU A 133 -9.68 -6.09 -3.75
CA LEU A 133 -9.32 -5.10 -2.73
C LEU A 133 -10.35 -3.97 -2.64
N VAL A 134 -10.76 -3.40 -3.77
CA VAL A 134 -11.83 -2.37 -3.81
C VAL A 134 -13.13 -2.95 -3.25
N THR A 135 -13.43 -4.19 -3.59
CA THR A 135 -14.59 -4.94 -3.09
C THR A 135 -14.59 -5.08 -1.57
N VAL A 136 -13.49 -5.53 -0.98
CA VAL A 136 -13.34 -5.66 0.48
C VAL A 136 -13.55 -4.34 1.19
N ILE A 137 -12.96 -3.27 0.65
CA ILE A 137 -13.04 -1.93 1.23
C ILE A 137 -14.48 -1.40 1.15
N VAL A 138 -15.13 -1.52 -0.01
CA VAL A 138 -16.51 -1.03 -0.21
C VAL A 138 -17.53 -1.85 0.58
N CYS A 139 -17.35 -3.17 0.66
CA CYS A 139 -18.26 -4.05 1.40
C CYS A 139 -17.95 -4.15 2.89
N GLY A 140 -16.94 -3.42 3.40
CA GLY A 140 -16.59 -3.41 4.82
C GLY A 140 -16.15 -4.78 5.35
N VAL A 141 -15.55 -5.62 4.49
CA VAL A 141 -15.03 -6.92 4.91
C VAL A 141 -13.81 -6.68 5.80
N ARG A 142 -13.86 -7.19 7.03
CA ARG A 142 -12.73 -7.08 7.97
C ARG A 142 -11.60 -7.99 7.52
N MET A 143 -10.46 -7.38 7.21
CA MET A 143 -9.25 -8.08 6.81
C MET A 143 -8.16 -7.87 7.85
N ASN A 144 -7.35 -8.91 8.04
CA ASN A 144 -6.10 -8.81 8.75
C ASN A 144 -5.05 -8.23 7.78
N TRP A 145 -5.03 -6.90 7.68
CA TRP A 145 -4.11 -6.20 6.79
C TRP A 145 -2.66 -6.33 7.23
N ALA A 146 -2.40 -6.45 8.54
CA ALA A 146 -1.08 -6.71 9.08
C ALA A 146 -0.45 -7.96 8.41
N LYS A 147 -1.15 -9.09 8.47
CA LYS A 147 -0.72 -10.36 7.89
C LYS A 147 -0.60 -10.31 6.37
N ILE A 148 -1.57 -9.71 5.68
CA ILE A 148 -1.58 -9.64 4.21
C ILE A 148 -0.41 -8.80 3.69
N LEU A 149 -0.22 -7.61 4.24
CA LEU A 149 0.84 -6.68 3.82
C LEU A 149 2.23 -7.20 4.25
N PHE A 150 2.35 -7.76 5.46
CA PHE A 150 3.61 -8.33 5.93
C PHE A 150 4.02 -9.58 5.12
N ASN A 151 3.07 -10.46 4.76
CA ASN A 151 3.34 -11.57 3.85
C ASN A 151 3.75 -11.09 2.45
N THR A 152 3.22 -9.95 2.00
CA THR A 152 3.63 -9.33 0.74
C THR A 152 5.07 -8.81 0.83
N LEU A 153 5.42 -8.12 1.93
CA LEU A 153 6.79 -7.67 2.19
C LEU A 153 7.77 -8.86 2.26
N LYS A 154 7.41 -9.96 2.94
CA LYS A 154 8.21 -11.20 2.95
C LYS A 154 8.49 -11.72 1.54
N LYS A 155 7.46 -11.80 0.68
CA LYS A 155 7.64 -12.21 -0.73
C LYS A 155 8.58 -11.29 -1.50
N MET A 156 8.71 -10.02 -1.11
CA MET A 156 9.62 -9.06 -1.75
C MET A 156 11.08 -9.24 -1.34
N VAL A 157 11.35 -9.74 -0.13
CA VAL A 157 12.72 -9.98 0.37
C VAL A 157 13.21 -11.41 0.11
N SER A 158 12.34 -12.30 -0.38
CA SER A 158 12.71 -13.66 -0.80
C SER A 158 13.80 -13.66 -1.88
N PRO A 159 14.74 -14.64 -1.86
CA PRO A 159 15.77 -14.77 -2.89
C PRO A 159 15.17 -14.85 -4.30
N GLY A 160 15.70 -14.04 -5.23
CA GLY A 160 15.24 -13.96 -6.62
C GLY A 160 14.18 -12.88 -6.91
N THR A 161 13.60 -12.25 -5.88
CA THR A 161 12.54 -11.22 -6.04
C THR A 161 12.81 -9.91 -5.29
N LYS A 162 14.05 -9.70 -4.85
CA LYS A 162 14.54 -8.55 -4.05
C LYS A 162 14.38 -7.20 -4.78
N GLN A 163 13.19 -6.63 -4.68
CA GLN A 163 12.84 -5.33 -5.28
C GLN A 163 11.69 -4.72 -4.49
N ALA A 164 11.72 -3.40 -4.28
CA ALA A 164 10.61 -2.66 -3.69
C ALA A 164 9.45 -2.59 -4.69
N LYS A 165 8.57 -3.59 -4.67
CA LYS A 165 7.32 -3.65 -5.45
C LYS A 165 6.26 -2.69 -4.92
N GLY A 166 6.63 -1.44 -4.65
CA GLY A 166 5.73 -0.37 -4.21
C GLY A 166 5.77 -0.03 -2.72
N PHE A 167 6.56 -0.74 -1.89
CA PHE A 167 6.64 -0.51 -0.43
C PHE A 167 7.81 0.41 -0.02
N ALA A 168 8.44 1.11 -0.96
CA ALA A 168 9.66 1.89 -0.67
C ALA A 168 9.46 2.95 0.43
N ILE A 169 8.31 3.63 0.44
CA ILE A 169 7.99 4.66 1.45
C ILE A 169 7.81 4.00 2.82
N GLN A 170 7.04 2.92 2.87
CA GLN A 170 6.74 2.21 4.12
C GLN A 170 8.01 1.61 4.74
N ILE A 171 8.87 1.00 3.93
CA ILE A 171 10.16 0.48 4.42
C ILE A 171 11.06 1.64 4.88
N SER A 172 11.09 2.76 4.15
CA SER A 172 11.88 3.94 4.56
C SER A 172 11.45 4.45 5.93
N LEU A 173 10.14 4.55 6.20
CA LEU A 173 9.63 4.97 7.49
C LEU A 173 9.95 3.97 8.61
N LEU A 174 9.83 2.66 8.35
CA LEU A 174 10.21 1.64 9.33
C LEU A 174 11.68 1.79 9.73
N LEU A 175 12.56 1.97 8.76
CA LEU A 175 13.99 2.16 9.02
C LEU A 175 14.26 3.47 9.78
N GLU A 176 13.54 4.54 9.48
CA GLU A 176 13.60 5.82 10.19
C GLU A 176 13.22 5.72 11.67
N ASN A 177 12.31 4.80 12.01
CA ASN A 177 11.89 4.56 13.39
C ASN A 177 12.91 3.73 14.20
N ILE A 178 13.99 3.22 13.59
CA ILE A 178 15.03 2.46 14.29
C ILE A 178 16.08 3.42 14.87
N PRO A 179 16.31 3.40 16.19
CA PRO A 179 17.23 4.33 16.82
C PRO A 179 18.67 4.09 16.35
N ASN A 180 19.37 5.20 16.09
CA ASN A 180 20.77 5.25 15.66
C ASN A 180 21.07 4.63 14.28
N LEU A 181 20.04 4.33 13.48
CA LEU A 181 20.25 3.78 12.15
C LEU A 181 20.68 4.87 11.16
N GLU A 182 21.80 4.67 10.49
CA GLU A 182 22.28 5.60 9.45
C GLU A 182 21.58 5.32 8.11
N LEU A 183 20.71 6.26 7.69
CA LEU A 183 19.87 6.08 6.49
C LEU A 183 20.39 6.79 5.23
N GLY A 184 21.42 7.63 5.39
CA GLY A 184 21.96 8.47 4.32
C GLY A 184 21.02 9.63 3.97
N GLU A 185 21.16 10.13 2.73
CA GLU A 185 20.36 11.27 2.26
C GLU A 185 18.90 10.88 2.01
N SER A 186 17.98 11.70 2.52
CA SER A 186 16.56 11.60 2.23
C SER A 186 16.24 12.27 0.89
N SER A 187 15.33 11.69 0.12
CA SER A 187 14.71 12.31 -1.04
C SER A 187 13.20 12.45 -0.85
N ALA A 188 12.64 13.55 -1.37
CA ALA A 188 11.21 13.76 -1.37
C ALA A 188 10.53 12.83 -2.40
N PHE A 189 9.43 12.20 -2.02
CA PHE A 189 8.65 11.42 -2.96
C PHE A 189 8.05 12.33 -4.06
N PRO A 190 8.03 11.90 -5.34
CA PRO A 190 7.53 12.75 -6.40
C PRO A 190 6.04 13.09 -6.23
N ALA A 191 5.71 14.38 -6.10
CA ALA A 191 4.34 14.85 -5.85
C ALA A 191 3.31 14.33 -6.88
N TYR A 192 3.71 14.13 -8.14
CA TYR A 192 2.80 13.61 -9.18
C TYR A 192 2.42 12.12 -9.02
N LYS A 193 3.09 11.40 -8.10
CA LYS A 193 2.79 10.02 -7.71
C LYS A 193 1.93 9.94 -6.44
N ILE A 194 1.71 11.07 -5.78
CA ILE A 194 0.82 11.17 -4.61
C ILE A 194 -0.62 11.29 -5.12
N LEU A 195 -1.48 10.42 -4.61
CA LEU A 195 -2.91 10.48 -4.88
C LEU A 195 -3.52 11.59 -4.01
N SER A 196 -3.67 12.76 -4.62
CA SER A 196 -4.32 13.97 -4.10
C SER A 196 -5.54 14.32 -4.97
N ASP A 197 -6.33 15.32 -4.58
CA ASP A 197 -7.47 15.82 -5.34
C ASP A 197 -7.11 16.06 -6.81
N LYS A 198 -5.97 16.73 -7.05
CA LYS A 198 -5.50 17.10 -8.38
C LYS A 198 -5.17 15.88 -9.21
N THR A 199 -4.53 14.90 -8.58
CA THR A 199 -4.17 13.65 -9.24
C THR A 199 -5.40 12.82 -9.57
N VAL A 200 -6.39 12.75 -8.66
CA VAL A 200 -7.66 12.05 -8.87
C VAL A 200 -8.45 12.69 -10.02
N HIS A 201 -8.65 14.01 -9.99
CA HIS A 201 -9.33 14.73 -11.08
C HIS A 201 -8.64 14.52 -12.43
N ARG A 202 -7.30 14.57 -12.46
CA ARG A 202 -6.52 14.29 -13.67
C ARG A 202 -6.77 12.87 -14.18
N ILE A 203 -6.76 11.86 -13.31
CA ILE A 203 -7.03 10.48 -13.68
C ILE A 203 -8.44 10.34 -14.27
N VAL A 204 -9.47 10.84 -13.58
CA VAL A 204 -10.85 10.78 -14.05
C VAL A 204 -10.99 11.42 -15.43
N SER A 205 -10.41 12.61 -15.64
CA SER A 205 -10.45 13.31 -16.93
C SER A 205 -9.80 12.56 -18.11
N LEU A 206 -8.85 11.65 -17.84
CA LEU A 206 -8.21 10.84 -18.88
C LEU A 206 -9.11 9.69 -19.36
N TYR A 207 -10.03 9.23 -18.50
CA TYR A 207 -10.93 8.12 -18.79
C TYR A 207 -12.31 8.57 -19.31
N ASP A 208 -12.65 9.86 -19.16
CA ASP A 208 -13.88 10.47 -19.70
C ASP A 208 -13.81 10.88 -21.19
N ARG A 209 -12.77 10.43 -21.92
CA ARG A 209 -12.66 10.57 -23.39
C ARG A 209 -13.25 9.38 -24.13
#